data_AF-A0ABD3DV22-F1
#
_entry.id   AF-A0ABD3DV22-F1
#
_cell.length_a   1.000
_cell.length_b   1.000
_cell.length_c   1.000
_cell.angle_alpha   90.00
_cell.angle_beta   90.00
_cell.angle_gamma   90.00
#
_symmetry.space_group_name_H-M   'P 1'
#
loop_
_entity.id
_entity.type
_entity.pdbx_description
1 polymer ?
#
loop_
_entity_poly.entity_id
_entity_poly.type
_entity_poly.pdbx_seq_one_letter_code
_entity_poly.pdbx_strand_id
1 'polypeptide(L)'
;MSGKRRLGESTCEVGESSRTRRSRRISQIMDVTPDHATLLIYNYLDNGDCECICEHCAALFWFAERATCGSTLLSPKYTHCCKRGAVRLPLPLRPPEVIRQLYDDDSFMENIRAYNNMFSMTSLGAQIDEAVNDGRGPYVFKVSGQISHWIGSLCPPENQRPRFLQMYIYDTINEVSNRMRFFNSSDHRSISEVVVQNISEMLSSLYKQKKLLL
;
A
#
# COMPACT_ATOMS: atom_id res chain seq x y z
N MET A 1 -5.70 -10.01 15.04
CA MET A 1 -4.80 -9.01 14.40
C MET A 1 -5.42 -7.64 14.66
N SER A 2 -4.95 -6.92 15.69
CA SER A 2 -5.49 -5.60 16.04
C SER A 2 -5.09 -4.56 14.97
N GLY A 3 -6.08 -4.00 14.28
CA GLY A 3 -5.89 -3.08 13.16
C GLY A 3 -6.08 -1.63 13.60
N LYS A 4 -4.99 -0.86 13.60
CA LYS A 4 -5.00 0.58 13.86
C LYS A 4 -5.15 1.33 12.53
N ARG A 5 -6.33 1.92 12.25
CA ARG A 5 -6.56 2.76 11.05
C ARG A 5 -7.30 4.05 11.39
N ARG A 6 -6.97 5.15 10.71
CA ARG A 6 -7.74 6.41 10.76
C ARG A 6 -9.07 6.21 10.03
N LEU A 7 -10.17 6.56 10.68
CA LEU A 7 -11.49 6.66 10.06
C LEU A 7 -11.46 7.76 8.99
N GLY A 8 -11.77 7.40 7.75
CA GLY A 8 -12.23 8.36 6.75
C GLY A 8 -13.72 8.59 6.97
N GLU A 9 -14.14 9.85 7.08
CA GLU A 9 -15.56 10.21 7.16
C GLU A 9 -16.29 9.74 5.89
N SER A 10 -17.21 8.79 6.05
CA SER A 10 -18.13 8.41 4.99
C SER A 10 -19.36 9.31 5.05
N THR A 11 -19.34 10.40 4.30
CA THR A 11 -20.54 11.22 4.09
C THR A 11 -21.49 10.49 3.15
N CYS A 12 -22.70 10.20 3.62
CA CYS A 12 -23.80 9.80 2.74
C CYS A 12 -24.27 11.03 1.95
N GLU A 13 -24.12 11.01 0.63
CA GLU A 13 -24.73 12.02 -0.24
C GLU A 13 -26.25 11.82 -0.28
N VAL A 14 -26.99 12.85 0.15
CA VAL A 14 -28.42 13.01 -0.12
C VAL A 14 -28.55 14.24 -1.01
N GLY A 15 -29.33 14.13 -2.09
CA GLY A 15 -29.39 15.07 -3.20
C GLY A 15 -29.77 16.52 -2.86
N GLU A 16 -29.11 17.42 -3.59
CA GLU A 16 -29.36 18.82 -3.98
C GLU A 16 -30.35 19.72 -3.21
N SER A 17 -29.86 20.86 -2.70
CA SER A 17 -30.23 22.20 -3.21
C SER A 17 -29.49 23.37 -2.49
N SER A 18 -28.97 24.29 -3.30
CA SER A 18 -28.75 25.73 -3.03
C SER A 18 -27.54 26.23 -2.22
N ARG A 19 -26.91 27.25 -2.83
CA ARG A 19 -25.65 27.94 -2.51
C ARG A 19 -25.68 28.73 -1.19
N THR A 20 -24.57 28.73 -0.45
CA THR A 20 -23.94 29.96 0.07
C THR A 20 -22.51 29.71 0.57
N ARG A 21 -21.54 30.37 -0.08
CA ARG A 21 -20.15 30.50 0.38
C ARG A 21 -20.13 31.39 1.63
N ARG A 22 -19.64 30.87 2.76
CA ARG A 22 -19.18 31.75 3.86
C ARG A 22 -17.90 31.21 4.47
N SER A 23 -16.79 31.81 4.04
CA SER A 23 -15.53 31.84 4.76
C SER A 23 -15.76 32.35 6.18
N ARG A 24 -15.32 31.59 7.18
CA ARG A 24 -15.10 32.10 8.53
C ARG A 24 -13.78 31.55 9.06
N ARG A 25 -12.80 32.45 9.12
CA ARG A 25 -11.69 32.41 10.08
C ARG A 25 -12.25 32.07 11.45
N ILE A 26 -11.69 31.05 12.10
CA ILE A 26 -11.80 30.91 13.55
C ILE A 26 -10.47 31.38 14.12
N SER A 27 -10.41 32.69 14.36
CA SER A 27 -9.61 33.24 15.44
C SER A 27 -10.32 32.88 16.75
N GLN A 28 -9.67 32.15 17.65
CA GLN A 28 -9.56 32.47 19.07
C GLN A 28 -8.88 31.32 19.81
N ILE A 29 -7.67 31.62 20.26
CA ILE A 29 -6.99 30.97 21.37
C ILE A 29 -7.89 31.17 22.60
N MET A 30 -8.30 30.09 23.25
CA MET A 30 -8.73 30.12 24.64
C MET A 30 -7.79 29.21 25.39
N ASP A 31 -6.94 29.84 26.20
CA ASP A 31 -6.13 29.21 27.23
C ASP A 31 -7.05 28.42 28.17
N VAL A 32 -6.88 27.11 28.21
CA VAL A 32 -7.46 26.25 29.23
C VAL A 32 -6.33 25.43 29.84
N THR A 33 -6.22 25.55 31.16
CA THR A 33 -5.23 24.92 32.04
C THR A 33 -5.10 23.41 31.82
N PRO A 34 -3.90 22.83 32.01
CA PRO A 34 -3.61 21.46 31.60
C PRO A 34 -4.14 20.47 32.64
N ASP A 35 -5.43 20.14 32.55
CA ASP A 35 -6.04 19.13 33.40
C ASP A 35 -6.53 17.94 32.57
N HIS A 36 -5.86 16.80 32.76
CA HIS A 36 -6.18 15.44 32.33
C HIS A 36 -6.47 15.12 30.84
N ALA A 37 -6.67 16.09 29.94
CA ALA A 37 -7.00 15.85 28.54
C ALA A 37 -5.78 15.51 27.64
N THR A 38 -4.56 15.84 28.05
CA THR A 38 -3.36 15.68 27.23
C THR A 38 -2.91 14.21 27.06
N LEU A 39 -3.39 13.31 27.91
CA LEU A 39 -3.05 11.88 27.86
C LEU A 39 -3.87 11.08 26.83
N LEU A 40 -4.96 11.64 26.29
CA LEU A 40 -5.80 10.92 25.32
C LEU A 40 -5.39 11.15 23.86
N ILE A 41 -4.52 12.12 23.58
CA ILE A 41 -4.08 12.40 22.20
C ILE A 41 -3.05 11.36 21.70
N TYR A 42 -2.40 10.64 22.62
CA TYR A 42 -1.38 9.62 22.31
C TYR A 42 -1.86 8.17 22.42
N ASN A 43 -3.15 7.94 22.71
CA ASN A 43 -3.68 6.58 22.79
C ASN A 43 -4.22 6.15 21.43
N TYR A 44 -3.61 5.10 20.89
CA TYR A 44 -4.15 4.42 19.73
C TYR A 44 -5.59 3.95 20.05
N LEU A 45 -6.56 4.42 19.27
CA LEU A 45 -7.92 3.91 19.32
C LEU A 45 -7.90 2.45 18.86
N ASP A 46 -8.25 1.55 19.79
CA ASP A 46 -8.41 0.13 19.49
C ASP A 46 -9.84 -0.11 18.99
N ASN A 47 -9.94 -0.54 17.73
CA ASN A 47 -11.23 -0.89 17.11
C ASN A 47 -11.61 -2.36 17.37
N GLY A 48 -10.87 -3.05 18.23
CA GLY A 48 -11.03 -4.47 18.53
C GLY A 48 -10.51 -5.37 17.41
N ASP A 49 -10.91 -6.64 17.46
CA ASP A 49 -10.52 -7.64 16.46
C ASP A 49 -11.42 -7.61 15.22
N CYS A 50 -10.83 -8.02 14.10
CA CYS A 50 -11.47 -8.11 12.79
C CYS A 50 -12.23 -9.43 12.66
N GLU A 51 -13.26 -9.63 13.47
CA GLU A 51 -14.00 -10.90 13.58
C GLU A 51 -15.40 -10.84 12.97
N CYS A 52 -15.93 -9.65 12.67
CA CYS A 52 -17.26 -9.54 12.11
C CYS A 52 -17.26 -10.01 10.65
N ILE A 53 -18.24 -10.83 10.28
CA ILE A 53 -18.30 -11.45 8.95
C ILE A 53 -19.44 -10.84 8.14
N CYS A 54 -19.17 -10.46 6.90
CA CYS A 54 -20.22 -10.05 5.96
C CYS A 54 -21.09 -11.24 5.55
N GLU A 55 -22.41 -11.11 5.71
CA GLU A 55 -23.42 -12.14 5.41
C GLU A 55 -23.43 -12.65 3.95
N HIS A 56 -22.93 -11.86 3.00
CA HIS A 56 -23.00 -12.21 1.57
C HIS A 56 -21.71 -12.80 0.99
N CYS A 57 -20.55 -12.39 1.49
CA CYS A 57 -19.24 -12.73 0.88
C CYS A 57 -18.19 -13.24 1.87
N ALA A 58 -18.57 -13.38 3.14
CA ALA A 58 -17.70 -13.83 4.22
C ALA A 58 -16.43 -12.97 4.46
N ALA A 59 -16.37 -11.75 3.91
CA ALA A 59 -15.29 -10.82 4.20
C ALA A 59 -15.31 -10.42 5.68
N LEU A 60 -14.12 -10.33 6.29
CA LEU A 60 -13.91 -9.92 7.68
C LEU A 60 -13.90 -8.40 7.82
N PHE A 61 -14.48 -7.92 8.92
CA PHE A 61 -14.63 -6.51 9.25
C PHE A 61 -14.40 -6.28 10.74
N TRP A 62 -13.97 -5.06 11.07
CA TRP A 62 -14.13 -4.52 12.41
C TRP A 62 -15.57 -4.08 12.63
N PHE A 63 -16.09 -4.23 13.85
CA PHE A 63 -17.45 -3.83 14.19
C PHE A 63 -17.74 -2.33 13.91
N ALA A 64 -16.71 -1.49 14.04
CA ALA A 64 -16.78 -0.07 13.75
C ALA A 64 -16.97 0.25 12.25
N GLU A 65 -16.63 -0.68 11.34
CA GLU A 65 -16.77 -0.51 9.88
C GLU A 65 -18.18 -0.82 9.37
N ARG A 66 -19.13 -1.13 10.27
CA ARG A 66 -20.54 -1.36 9.90
C ARG A 66 -21.16 -0.09 9.31
N ALA A 67 -22.08 -0.27 8.38
CA ALA A 67 -22.81 0.83 7.77
C ALA A 67 -23.61 1.60 8.83
N THR A 68 -23.52 2.92 8.86
CA THR A 68 -24.26 3.75 9.81
C THR A 68 -25.78 3.63 9.63
N CYS A 69 -26.24 3.44 8.39
CA CYS A 69 -27.65 3.35 8.05
C CYS A 69 -28.08 1.90 7.75
N GLY A 70 -29.17 1.45 8.37
CA GLY A 70 -29.75 0.12 8.14
C GLY A 70 -28.97 -1.04 8.76
N SER A 71 -28.01 -0.74 9.63
CA SER A 71 -27.29 -1.68 10.49
C SER A 71 -27.76 -1.51 11.94
N THR A 72 -27.80 -2.59 12.71
CA THR A 72 -28.02 -2.53 14.16
C THR A 72 -26.78 -3.05 14.91
N LEU A 73 -26.75 -2.88 16.23
CA LEU A 73 -25.67 -3.45 17.05
C LEU A 73 -25.69 -4.99 17.05
N LEU A 74 -26.88 -5.58 16.95
CA LEU A 74 -27.09 -7.04 16.90
C LEU A 74 -26.97 -7.62 15.48
N SER A 75 -27.20 -6.80 14.46
CA SER A 75 -27.08 -7.18 13.04
C SER A 75 -26.24 -6.14 12.30
N PRO A 76 -24.89 -6.22 12.46
CA PRO A 76 -23.99 -5.32 11.77
C PRO A 76 -23.98 -5.61 10.27
N LYS A 77 -24.24 -4.60 9.44
CA LYS A 77 -24.25 -4.72 7.97
C LYS A 77 -23.05 -4.01 7.35
N TYR A 78 -22.42 -4.64 6.36
CA TYR A 78 -21.20 -4.14 5.73
C TYR A 78 -21.41 -3.86 4.24
N THR A 79 -20.87 -2.74 3.76
CA THR A 79 -21.03 -2.27 2.37
C THR A 79 -19.73 -2.21 1.58
N HIS A 80 -18.57 -2.25 2.26
CA HIS A 80 -17.27 -2.02 1.63
C HIS A 80 -16.68 -3.24 0.90
N CYS A 81 -17.28 -4.43 1.02
CA CYS A 81 -16.87 -5.63 0.28
C CYS A 81 -17.70 -5.83 -1.00
N CYS A 82 -18.91 -6.36 -0.86
CA CYS A 82 -19.80 -6.79 -1.96
C CYS A 82 -20.96 -5.82 -2.19
N LYS A 83 -20.94 -4.62 -1.59
CA LYS A 83 -22.04 -3.65 -1.63
C LYS A 83 -23.39 -4.29 -1.22
N ARG A 84 -23.43 -5.03 -0.09
CA ARG A 84 -24.61 -5.79 0.38
C ARG A 84 -25.12 -6.83 -0.64
N GLY A 85 -24.20 -7.60 -1.20
CA GLY A 85 -24.52 -8.66 -2.16
C GLY A 85 -24.78 -8.18 -3.59
N ALA A 86 -24.74 -6.87 -3.86
CA ALA A 86 -24.89 -6.33 -5.21
C ALA A 86 -23.75 -6.72 -6.15
N VAL A 87 -22.56 -7.03 -5.62
CA VAL A 87 -21.40 -7.46 -6.39
C VAL A 87 -20.90 -8.80 -5.86
N ARG A 88 -20.81 -9.80 -6.75
CA ARG A 88 -20.13 -11.07 -6.45
C ARG A 88 -18.64 -10.93 -6.74
N LEU A 89 -17.85 -10.74 -5.69
CA LEU A 89 -16.39 -10.73 -5.81
C LEU A 89 -15.88 -12.16 -6.04
N PRO A 90 -15.02 -12.41 -7.05
CA PRO A 90 -14.35 -13.69 -7.16
C PRO A 90 -13.46 -13.90 -5.93
N LEU A 91 -13.43 -15.14 -5.42
CA LEU A 91 -12.52 -15.48 -4.34
C LEU A 91 -11.07 -15.27 -4.82
N PRO A 92 -10.19 -14.78 -3.94
CA PRO A 92 -8.79 -14.60 -4.31
C PRO A 92 -8.21 -15.94 -4.77
N LEU A 93 -7.57 -15.91 -5.93
CA LEU A 93 -6.83 -17.07 -6.43
C LEU A 93 -5.74 -17.40 -5.42
N ARG A 94 -5.50 -18.70 -5.20
CA ARG A 94 -4.34 -19.11 -4.41
C ARG A 94 -3.08 -18.50 -5.04
N PRO A 95 -2.21 -17.85 -4.25
CA PRO A 95 -0.98 -17.28 -4.78
C PRO A 95 -0.12 -18.39 -5.39
N PRO A 96 0.72 -18.06 -6.39
CA PRO A 96 1.69 -19.02 -6.93
C PRO A 96 2.56 -19.62 -5.82
N GLU A 97 2.85 -20.91 -5.96
CA GLU A 97 3.61 -21.68 -4.97
C GLU A 97 4.94 -21.02 -4.59
N VAL A 98 5.65 -20.50 -5.60
CA VAL A 98 6.94 -19.80 -5.44
C VAL A 98 6.82 -18.64 -4.44
N ILE A 99 5.79 -17.80 -4.54
CA ILE A 99 5.60 -16.68 -3.61
C ILE A 99 5.31 -17.21 -2.22
N ARG A 100 4.50 -18.25 -2.11
CA ARG A 100 4.09 -18.80 -0.82
C ARG A 100 5.29 -19.34 -0.04
N GLN A 101 6.19 -20.06 -0.71
CA GLN A 101 7.43 -20.56 -0.13
C GLN A 101 8.38 -19.44 0.30
N LEU A 102 8.44 -18.34 -0.47
CA LEU A 102 9.27 -17.18 -0.11
C LEU A 102 8.79 -16.50 1.18
N TYR A 103 7.48 -16.47 1.44
CA TYR A 103 6.94 -15.89 2.68
C TYR A 103 7.24 -16.74 3.93
N ASP A 104 7.57 -18.02 3.74
CA ASP A 104 7.99 -18.91 4.81
C ASP A 104 9.52 -18.84 5.06
N ASP A 105 10.28 -18.11 4.22
CA ASP A 105 11.73 -17.92 4.33
C ASP A 105 12.07 -16.59 5.03
N ASP A 106 12.64 -16.68 6.23
CA ASP A 106 13.04 -15.52 7.02
C ASP A 106 14.05 -14.62 6.30
N SER A 107 14.99 -15.21 5.53
CA SER A 107 16.02 -14.45 4.80
C SER A 107 15.41 -13.62 3.67
N PHE A 108 14.34 -14.14 3.05
CA PHE A 108 13.54 -13.40 2.11
C PHE A 108 12.78 -12.27 2.80
N MET A 109 12.13 -12.55 3.93
CA MET A 109 11.32 -11.60 4.68
C MET A 109 12.15 -10.42 5.21
N GLU A 110 13.37 -10.66 5.67
CA GLU A 110 14.33 -9.61 6.06
C GLU A 110 14.65 -8.65 4.89
N ASN A 111 14.71 -9.20 3.67
CA ASN A 111 15.10 -8.49 2.46
C ASN A 111 13.92 -8.17 1.52
N ILE A 112 12.67 -8.38 1.94
CA ILE A 112 11.49 -8.27 1.07
C ILE A 112 11.37 -6.90 0.39
N ARG A 113 11.79 -5.84 1.09
CA ARG A 113 11.81 -4.48 0.53
C ARG A 113 12.80 -4.35 -0.62
N ALA A 114 13.97 -4.99 -0.52
CA ALA A 114 14.97 -4.98 -1.58
C ALA A 114 14.44 -5.73 -2.82
N TYR A 115 13.86 -6.93 -2.63
CA TYR A 115 13.24 -7.68 -3.72
C TYR A 115 12.08 -6.90 -4.37
N ASN A 116 11.17 -6.31 -3.59
CA ASN A 116 10.08 -5.50 -4.13
C ASN A 116 10.60 -4.28 -4.92
N ASN A 117 11.66 -3.63 -4.43
CA ASN A 117 12.30 -2.52 -5.14
C ASN A 117 12.95 -2.98 -6.44
N MET A 118 13.59 -4.16 -6.47
CA MET A 118 14.15 -4.72 -7.70
C MET A 118 13.09 -4.83 -8.78
N PHE A 119 11.89 -5.32 -8.46
CA PHE A 119 10.78 -5.50 -9.42
C PHE A 119 9.85 -4.28 -9.54
N SER A 120 10.24 -3.11 -9.03
CA SER A 120 9.42 -1.90 -9.20
C SER A 120 9.57 -1.34 -10.61
N MET A 121 8.43 -1.04 -11.25
CA MET A 121 8.40 -0.38 -12.57
C MET A 121 8.60 1.13 -12.48
N THR A 122 8.42 1.72 -11.28
CA THR A 122 8.51 3.17 -11.07
C THR A 122 9.32 3.47 -9.83
N SER A 123 10.07 4.57 -9.86
CA SER A 123 10.64 5.16 -8.64
C SER A 123 9.89 6.42 -8.28
N LEU A 124 9.97 6.77 -6.99
CA LEU A 124 9.54 8.05 -6.49
C LEU A 124 10.77 8.93 -6.30
N GLY A 125 10.86 10.02 -7.05
CA GLY A 125 11.83 11.08 -6.84
C GLY A 125 11.19 12.21 -6.04
N ALA A 126 11.80 12.61 -4.94
CA ALA A 126 11.38 13.76 -4.16
C ALA A 126 12.61 14.45 -3.54
N GLN A 127 12.52 15.75 -3.33
CA GLN A 127 13.47 16.45 -2.47
C GLN A 127 13.11 16.10 -1.02
N ILE A 128 13.98 15.34 -0.37
CA ILE A 128 13.73 14.85 0.99
C ILE A 128 14.20 15.91 1.98
N ASP A 129 13.29 16.35 2.85
CA ASP A 129 13.62 17.13 4.04
C ASP A 129 13.92 16.19 5.20
N GLU A 130 15.21 16.00 5.50
CA GLU A 130 15.65 15.11 6.58
C GLU A 130 15.38 15.68 7.98
N ALA A 131 15.13 16.99 8.11
CA ALA A 131 14.90 17.64 9.41
C ALA A 131 13.64 17.14 10.12
N VAL A 132 12.73 16.50 9.39
CA VAL A 132 11.50 15.90 9.93
C VAL A 132 11.78 14.64 10.75
N ASN A 133 12.93 13.97 10.53
CA ASN A 133 13.29 12.74 11.24
C ASN A 133 14.17 13.07 12.46
N ASP A 134 13.54 13.47 13.56
CA ASP A 134 14.23 13.87 14.81
C ASP A 134 14.50 12.71 15.79
N GLY A 135 14.31 11.46 15.34
CA GLY A 135 14.57 10.26 16.12
C GLY A 135 13.47 9.84 17.10
N ARG A 136 12.39 10.62 17.25
CA ARG A 136 11.28 10.30 18.19
C ARG A 136 10.20 9.39 17.61
N GLY A 137 10.36 8.90 16.39
CA GLY A 137 9.37 8.05 15.74
C GLY A 137 9.88 7.29 14.52
N PRO A 138 9.03 6.46 13.91
CA PRO A 138 9.34 5.79 12.65
C PRO A 138 9.73 6.79 11.58
N TYR A 139 10.64 6.39 10.69
CA TYR A 139 11.08 7.24 9.59
C TYR A 139 9.91 7.71 8.74
N VAL A 140 9.82 9.03 8.54
CA VAL A 140 8.83 9.69 7.71
C VAL A 140 9.53 10.64 6.75
N PHE A 141 9.11 10.66 5.49
CA PHE A 141 9.55 11.67 4.53
C PHE A 141 8.35 12.50 4.12
N LYS A 142 8.53 13.82 4.04
CA LYS A 142 7.48 14.77 3.68
C LYS A 142 7.66 15.19 2.23
N VAL A 143 6.63 14.94 1.41
CA VAL A 143 6.55 15.44 0.03
C VAL A 143 5.49 16.54 -0.02
N SER A 144 5.82 17.67 -0.65
CA SER A 144 4.91 18.81 -0.84
C SER A 144 4.83 19.18 -2.31
N GLY A 145 3.67 19.69 -2.74
CA GLY A 145 3.40 20.07 -4.13
C GLY A 145 2.66 19.00 -4.92
N GLN A 146 2.70 19.11 -6.25
CA GLN A 146 2.03 18.19 -7.16
C GLN A 146 2.95 17.02 -7.49
N ILE A 147 2.47 15.79 -7.27
CA ILE A 147 3.14 14.58 -7.76
C ILE A 147 2.79 14.42 -9.25
N SER A 148 3.81 14.48 -10.10
CA SER A 148 3.69 14.21 -11.53
C SER A 148 4.40 12.92 -11.90
N HIS A 149 3.83 12.16 -12.84
CA HIS A 149 4.51 11.00 -13.41
C HIS A 149 5.46 11.44 -14.52
N TRP A 150 6.72 11.03 -14.43
CA TRP A 150 7.70 11.24 -15.48
C TRP A 150 8.01 9.91 -16.15
N ILE A 151 7.53 9.75 -17.39
CA ILE A 151 7.81 8.58 -18.21
C ILE A 151 9.02 8.90 -19.07
N GLY A 152 10.16 8.30 -18.72
CA GLY A 152 11.38 8.40 -19.52
C GLY A 152 11.33 7.52 -20.79
N SER A 153 12.42 7.53 -21.55
CA SER A 153 12.61 6.63 -22.69
C SER A 153 12.47 5.15 -22.28
N LEU A 154 11.85 4.34 -23.15
CA LEU A 154 11.72 2.89 -22.94
C LEU A 154 13.07 2.17 -23.06
N CYS A 155 13.96 2.69 -23.90
CA CYS A 155 15.33 2.22 -24.00
C CYS A 155 16.25 3.10 -23.15
N PRO A 156 17.27 2.53 -22.50
CA PRO A 156 18.28 3.32 -21.83
C PRO A 156 18.99 4.24 -22.85
N PRO A 157 19.31 5.49 -22.46
CA PRO A 157 20.18 6.36 -23.26
C PRO A 157 21.54 5.71 -23.54
N GLU A 158 22.24 6.20 -24.56
CA GLU A 158 23.58 5.72 -24.90
C GLU A 158 24.51 5.77 -23.68
N ASN A 159 25.25 4.69 -23.44
CA ASN A 159 26.12 4.48 -22.27
C ASN A 159 25.40 4.45 -20.90
N GLN A 160 24.07 4.51 -20.85
CA GLN A 160 23.32 4.31 -19.62
C GLN A 160 22.82 2.87 -19.51
N ARG A 161 22.64 2.44 -18.27
CA ARG A 161 22.11 1.13 -17.94
C ARG A 161 20.59 1.21 -17.77
N PRO A 162 19.85 0.15 -18.13
CA PRO A 162 18.41 0.11 -17.93
C PRO A 162 18.05 0.19 -16.43
N ARG A 163 16.93 0.85 -16.11
CA ARG A 163 16.36 0.98 -14.75
C ARG A 163 14.83 0.88 -14.76
N PHE A 164 14.24 0.45 -13.64
CA PHE A 164 12.80 0.40 -13.41
C PHE A 164 12.04 -0.31 -14.56
N LEU A 165 11.07 0.36 -15.19
CA LEU A 165 10.33 -0.15 -16.35
C LEU A 165 11.25 -0.67 -17.48
N GLN A 166 12.41 -0.06 -17.70
CA GLN A 166 13.34 -0.48 -18.76
C GLN A 166 13.87 -1.90 -18.52
N MET A 167 13.88 -2.40 -17.28
CA MET A 167 14.30 -3.78 -16.96
C MET A 167 13.42 -4.84 -17.64
N TYR A 168 12.17 -4.51 -17.95
CA TYR A 168 11.20 -5.44 -18.55
C TYR A 168 11.17 -5.42 -20.08
N ILE A 169 11.86 -4.44 -20.69
CA ILE A 169 11.79 -4.18 -22.13
C ILE A 169 13.16 -4.33 -22.77
N TYR A 170 14.21 -3.82 -22.11
CA TYR A 170 15.57 -3.86 -22.62
C TYR A 170 16.29 -5.10 -22.13
N ASP A 171 16.87 -5.87 -23.07
CA ASP A 171 17.73 -7.02 -22.80
C ASP A 171 17.15 -7.98 -21.73
N THR A 172 16.02 -8.60 -22.06
CA THR A 172 15.31 -9.53 -21.18
C THR A 172 16.10 -10.81 -20.89
N ILE A 173 17.17 -11.08 -21.65
CA ILE A 173 18.04 -12.24 -21.43
C ILE A 173 18.90 -12.03 -20.18
N ASN A 174 19.42 -10.82 -19.99
CA ASN A 174 20.30 -10.48 -18.87
C ASN A 174 19.56 -9.75 -17.72
N GLU A 175 18.24 -9.88 -17.64
CA GLU A 175 17.41 -9.15 -16.67
C GLU A 175 17.86 -9.36 -15.22
N VAL A 176 18.14 -10.60 -14.82
CA VAL A 176 18.54 -10.92 -13.44
C VAL A 176 19.88 -10.27 -13.09
N SER A 177 20.88 -10.40 -13.95
CA SER A 177 22.16 -9.70 -13.78
C SER A 177 21.98 -8.18 -13.73
N ASN A 178 21.12 -7.64 -14.60
CA ASN A 178 20.78 -6.22 -14.64
C ASN A 178 20.11 -5.73 -13.34
N ARG A 179 19.35 -6.59 -12.64
CA ARG A 179 18.73 -6.28 -11.33
C ARG A 179 19.71 -6.41 -10.17
N MET A 180 20.48 -7.51 -10.12
CA MET A 180 21.42 -7.80 -9.03
C MET A 180 22.49 -6.73 -8.86
N ARG A 181 22.98 -6.15 -9.96
CA ARG A 181 24.07 -5.15 -9.92
C ARG A 181 23.79 -3.92 -9.05
N PHE A 182 22.52 -3.56 -8.81
CA PHE A 182 22.18 -2.41 -7.97
C PHE A 182 22.32 -2.70 -6.47
N PHE A 183 22.52 -3.95 -6.10
CA PHE A 183 22.55 -4.43 -4.71
C PHE A 183 23.89 -5.12 -4.37
N ASN A 184 24.82 -5.19 -5.32
CA ASN A 184 26.12 -5.87 -5.17
C ASN A 184 27.22 -5.04 -4.48
N SER A 185 26.88 -3.89 -3.87
CA SER A 185 27.88 -3.00 -3.31
C SER A 185 27.31 -2.23 -2.12
N SER A 186 28.08 -2.20 -1.03
CA SER A 186 27.94 -1.40 0.20
C SER A 186 26.88 -1.77 1.24
N ASP A 187 25.74 -2.38 0.89
CA ASP A 187 24.77 -2.82 1.91
C ASP A 187 25.05 -4.28 2.29
N HIS A 188 25.27 -4.57 3.57
CA HIS A 188 25.47 -5.92 4.15
C HIS A 188 24.27 -6.88 3.99
N ARG A 189 23.43 -6.71 2.97
CA ARG A 189 22.27 -7.55 2.68
C ARG A 189 22.68 -8.68 1.75
N SER A 190 22.57 -9.92 2.22
CA SER A 190 22.73 -11.11 1.38
C SER A 190 21.49 -11.29 0.49
N ILE A 191 21.47 -10.61 -0.65
CA ILE A 191 20.41 -10.80 -1.65
C ILE A 191 20.71 -12.06 -2.48
N SER A 192 19.75 -12.97 -2.56
CA SER A 192 19.87 -14.24 -3.27
C SER A 192 19.48 -14.09 -4.74
N GLU A 193 20.44 -14.33 -5.64
CA GLU A 193 20.19 -14.33 -7.08
C GLU A 193 19.15 -15.38 -7.49
N VAL A 194 19.14 -16.54 -6.81
CA VAL A 194 18.18 -17.63 -7.08
C VAL A 194 16.75 -17.16 -6.83
N VAL A 195 16.52 -16.37 -5.76
CA VAL A 195 15.20 -15.79 -5.49
C VAL A 195 14.78 -14.84 -6.61
N VAL A 196 15.68 -13.98 -7.07
CA VAL A 196 15.41 -13.05 -8.17
C VAL A 196 15.09 -13.80 -9.47
N GLN A 197 15.82 -14.87 -9.76
CA GLN A 197 15.56 -15.75 -10.91
C GLN A 197 14.18 -16.40 -10.81
N ASN A 198 13.85 -17.02 -9.66
CA ASN A 198 12.57 -17.68 -9.45
C ASN A 198 11.37 -16.72 -9.62
N ILE A 199 11.47 -15.51 -9.08
CA ILE A 199 10.43 -14.48 -9.25
C ILE A 199 10.32 -14.06 -10.72
N SER A 200 11.44 -13.86 -11.41
CA SER A 200 11.46 -13.46 -12.84
C SER A 200 10.83 -14.52 -13.74
N GLU A 201 11.14 -15.79 -13.51
CA GLU A 201 10.56 -16.91 -14.24
C GLU A 201 9.06 -17.07 -13.97
N MET A 202 8.66 -16.96 -12.70
CA MET A 202 7.25 -17.00 -12.31
C MET A 202 6.46 -15.89 -13.02
N LEU A 203 6.94 -14.65 -12.99
CA LEU A 203 6.29 -13.53 -13.66
C LEU A 203 6.19 -13.78 -15.17
N SER A 204 7.28 -14.23 -15.79
CA SER A 204 7.32 -14.58 -17.22
C SER A 204 6.33 -15.67 -17.60
N SER A 205 6.17 -16.69 -16.77
CA SER A 205 5.21 -17.78 -16.95
C SER A 205 3.76 -17.26 -16.92
N LEU A 206 3.43 -16.41 -15.96
CA LEU A 206 2.10 -15.81 -15.84
C LEU A 206 1.75 -14.92 -17.06
N TYR A 207 2.73 -14.18 -17.60
CA TYR A 207 2.53 -13.40 -18.81
C TYR A 207 2.29 -14.27 -20.04
N LYS A 208 3.00 -15.40 -20.17
CA LYS A 208 2.77 -16.38 -21.26
C LYS A 208 1.38 -17.02 -21.18
N GLN A 209 0.94 -17.41 -19.99
CA GLN A 209 -0.40 -17.98 -19.78
C GLN A 209 -1.50 -17.00 -20.15
N LYS A 210 -1.38 -15.72 -19.78
CA LYS A 210 -2.36 -14.69 -20.16
C LYS A 210 -2.39 -14.42 -21.67
N LYS A 211 -1.24 -14.47 -22.35
CA LYS A 211 -1.17 -14.30 -23.82
C LYS A 211 -1.81 -15.45 -24.59
N LEU A 212 -1.90 -16.65 -24.01
CA LEU A 212 -2.60 -17.80 -24.59
C LEU A 212 -4.11 -17.80 -24.33
N LEU A 213 -4.59 -16.91 -23.45
CA LEU A 213 -6.00 -16.79 -23.06
C LEU A 213 -6.69 -15.56 -23.68
N LEU A 214 -5.99 -14.82 -24.54
CA LEU A 214 -6.48 -13.71 -25.37
C LEU A 214 -6.31 -14.07 -26.84
#